data_AF-A0A1H6B685-F1
#
_entry.id   AF-A0A1H6B685-F1
#
_cell.length_a   1.000
_cell.length_b   1.000
_cell.length_c   1.000
_cell.angle_alpha   90.00
_cell.angle_beta   90.00
_cell.angle_gamma   90.00
#
_symmetry.space_group_name_H-M   'P 1'
#
loop_
_entity.id
_entity.type
_entity.pdbx_description
1 polymer ?
#
loop_
_entity_poly.entity_id
_entity_poly.type
_entity_poly.pdbx_seq_one_letter_code
_entity_poly.pdbx_strand_id
1 'polypeptide(L)'
;MKTKTIMTAILLLFGLISLAQKMEYKTIQDLEDGEKVSDIYIIDLKAKTLKVRFEDGVNIEYKIDAYTKKENQEDEDVYGEDRGVKFTEHLIELEDKKVTPDQLLRTIAYIKLMVPENQYAAKFRKILHVRYHGLTSFYYSVTEN
;
A
#
# COMPACT_ATOMS: atom_id res chain seq x y z
N MET A 1 40.45 17.72 -37.65
CA MET A 1 40.56 17.14 -36.31
C MET A 1 39.17 17.10 -35.68
N LYS A 2 38.76 15.94 -35.16
CA LYS A 2 37.43 15.68 -34.60
C LYS A 2 37.26 16.45 -33.27
N THR A 3 36.36 17.42 -33.21
CA THR A 3 35.86 17.95 -31.92
C THR A 3 34.84 16.94 -31.39
N LYS A 4 35.28 16.12 -30.44
CA LYS A 4 34.41 15.28 -29.62
C LYS A 4 33.65 16.21 -28.68
N THR A 5 32.39 16.54 -28.97
CA THR A 5 31.50 17.06 -27.94
C THR A 5 31.05 15.87 -27.11
N ILE A 6 31.56 15.81 -25.88
CA ILE A 6 31.20 14.81 -24.88
C ILE A 6 29.71 14.94 -24.63
N MET A 7 29.00 13.86 -24.93
CA MET A 7 27.62 13.60 -24.60
C MET A 7 27.50 13.65 -23.07
N THR A 8 26.93 14.72 -22.51
CA THR A 8 26.68 14.81 -21.07
C THR A 8 25.63 13.76 -20.72
N ALA A 9 26.10 12.67 -20.10
CA ALA A 9 25.24 11.67 -19.50
C ALA A 9 24.40 12.33 -18.41
N ILE A 10 23.11 12.56 -18.68
CA ILE A 10 22.11 12.84 -17.64
C ILE A 10 21.81 11.49 -16.99
N LEU A 11 22.74 11.06 -16.16
CA LEU A 11 22.68 9.82 -15.41
C LEU A 11 23.37 10.09 -14.08
N LEU A 12 22.67 10.82 -13.21
CA LEU A 12 22.91 10.91 -11.76
C LEU A 12 21.98 11.98 -11.19
N LEU A 13 20.78 11.56 -10.74
CA LEU A 13 20.06 12.16 -9.60
C LEU A 13 18.77 11.40 -9.19
N PHE A 14 18.62 10.12 -9.59
CA PHE A 14 17.68 9.20 -8.89
C PHE A 14 18.32 8.51 -7.68
N GLY A 15 19.47 9.00 -7.22
CA GLY A 15 20.28 8.38 -6.16
C GLY A 15 20.05 8.87 -4.73
N LEU A 16 19.17 9.86 -4.47
CA LEU A 16 19.03 10.46 -3.13
C LEU A 16 17.59 10.94 -2.80
N ILE A 17 16.58 10.07 -2.90
CA ILE A 17 15.34 10.23 -2.12
C ILE A 17 15.20 9.04 -1.18
N SER A 18 16.13 8.96 -0.23
CA SER A 18 15.98 8.19 1.02
C SER A 18 15.16 8.98 2.05
N LEU A 19 14.26 9.86 1.61
CA LEU A 19 13.40 10.64 2.49
C LEU A 19 12.31 9.73 3.05
N ALA A 20 12.25 9.67 4.39
CA ALA A 20 11.20 9.09 5.22
C ALA A 20 10.02 8.49 4.44
N GLN A 21 10.05 7.18 4.19
CA GLN A 21 8.91 6.42 3.65
C GLN A 21 7.86 6.20 4.76
N LYS A 22 7.38 7.31 5.33
CA LYS A 22 6.17 7.33 6.11
C LYS A 22 5.03 7.68 5.16
N MET A 23 4.10 6.76 5.03
CA MET A 23 2.97 6.85 4.11
C MET A 23 1.69 6.77 4.91
N GLU A 24 0.74 7.65 4.61
CA GLU A 24 -0.58 7.65 5.23
C GLU A 24 -1.63 7.35 4.16
N TYR A 25 -2.48 6.36 4.44
CA TYR A 25 -3.53 5.92 3.56
C TYR A 25 -4.86 5.97 4.30
N LYS A 26 -5.78 6.81 3.81
CA LYS A 26 -7.17 6.78 4.24
C LYS A 26 -7.95 5.84 3.33
N THR A 27 -8.64 4.88 3.93
CA THR A 27 -9.55 3.97 3.22
C THR A 27 -10.98 4.30 3.57
N ILE A 28 -11.90 4.03 2.63
CA ILE A 28 -13.35 4.16 2.85
C ILE A 28 -13.98 2.88 2.30
N GLN A 29 -14.84 2.24 3.08
CA GLN A 29 -15.62 1.07 2.70
C GLN A 29 -17.10 1.39 2.82
N ASP A 30 -17.85 1.14 1.74
CA ASP A 30 -19.30 1.16 1.78
C ASP A 30 -19.81 -0.18 2.35
N LEU A 31 -20.66 -0.12 3.37
CA LEU A 31 -21.37 -1.27 3.94
C LEU A 31 -22.72 -1.49 3.24
N GLU A 32 -23.28 -2.69 3.38
CA GLU A 32 -24.52 -3.10 2.69
C GLU A 32 -25.74 -2.26 3.09
N ASP A 33 -25.74 -1.66 4.27
CA ASP A 33 -26.79 -0.78 4.81
C ASP A 33 -26.64 0.69 4.39
N GLY A 34 -25.60 1.02 3.61
CA GLY A 34 -25.29 2.36 3.16
C GLY A 34 -24.44 3.18 4.15
N GLU A 35 -24.06 2.61 5.29
CA GLU A 35 -23.05 3.20 6.15
C GLU A 35 -21.67 3.16 5.47
N LYS A 36 -20.81 4.12 5.81
CA LYS A 36 -19.43 4.18 5.31
C LYS A 36 -18.49 4.06 6.49
N VAL A 37 -17.55 3.12 6.44
CA VAL A 37 -16.49 3.00 7.43
C VAL A 37 -15.19 3.57 6.86
N SER A 38 -14.49 4.39 7.64
CA SER A 38 -13.19 4.92 7.22
C SER A 38 -12.06 4.68 8.22
N ASP A 39 -10.96 4.11 7.72
CA ASP A 39 -9.78 3.79 8.51
C ASP A 39 -8.56 4.55 8.00
N ILE A 40 -7.59 4.77 8.89
CA ILE A 40 -6.32 5.43 8.56
C ILE A 40 -5.16 4.48 8.86
N TYR A 41 -4.38 4.19 7.83
CA TYR A 41 -3.18 3.35 7.89
C TYR A 41 -1.94 4.23 7.75
N ILE A 42 -1.05 4.16 8.73
CA ILE A 42 0.22 4.88 8.75
C ILE A 42 1.34 3.85 8.72
N ILE A 43 1.98 3.71 7.56
CA ILE A 43 3.10 2.80 7.34
C ILE A 43 4.39 3.60 7.43
N ASP A 44 5.26 3.26 8.37
CA ASP A 44 6.61 3.81 8.48
C ASP A 44 7.63 2.69 8.26
N LEU A 45 8.17 2.60 7.05
CA LEU A 45 9.15 1.57 6.69
C LEU A 45 10.50 1.77 7.38
N LYS A 46 10.83 3.01 7.80
CA LYS A 46 12.06 3.31 8.52
C LYS A 46 11.97 2.86 9.97
N ALA A 47 10.87 3.19 10.63
CA ALA A 47 10.58 2.74 11.99
C ALA A 47 10.15 1.26 12.05
N LYS A 48 9.87 0.65 10.90
CA LYS A 48 9.28 -0.70 10.77
C LYS A 48 7.99 -0.83 11.58
N THR A 49 7.10 0.16 11.42
CA THR A 49 5.81 0.16 12.12
C THR A 49 4.66 0.38 11.17
N LEU A 50 3.53 -0.24 11.47
CA LEU A 50 2.23 0.07 10.91
C LEU A 50 1.32 0.50 12.06
N LYS A 51 0.70 1.68 11.95
CA LYS A 51 -0.34 2.12 12.89
C LYS A 51 -1.67 2.22 12.16
N VAL A 52 -2.71 1.67 12.75
CA VAL A 52 -4.07 1.70 12.22
C VAL A 52 -4.97 2.38 13.23
N ARG A 53 -5.70 3.39 12.77
CA ARG A 53 -6.76 4.04 13.54
C ARG A 53 -8.09 3.71 12.88
N PHE A 54 -8.90 2.95 13.59
CA PHE A 54 -10.27 2.64 13.19
C PHE A 54 -11.20 3.79 13.55
N GLU A 55 -12.32 3.88 12.83
CA GLU A 55 -13.32 4.94 13.01
C GLU A 55 -13.90 5.01 14.43
N ASP A 56 -14.06 3.86 15.08
CA ASP A 56 -14.56 3.77 16.45
C ASP A 56 -13.53 4.16 17.53
N GLY A 57 -12.37 4.68 17.11
CA GLY A 57 -11.32 5.19 17.98
C GLY A 57 -10.32 4.13 18.46
N VAL A 58 -10.49 2.86 18.10
CA VAL A 58 -9.50 1.82 18.39
C VAL A 58 -8.22 2.11 17.60
N ASN A 59 -7.08 2.08 18.28
CA ASN A 59 -5.77 2.24 17.65
C ASN A 59 -4.97 0.95 17.83
N ILE A 60 -4.44 0.40 16.74
CA ILE A 60 -3.58 -0.78 16.77
C ILE A 60 -2.24 -0.44 16.12
N GLU A 61 -1.15 -0.79 16.80
CA GLU A 61 0.21 -0.62 16.30
C GLU A 61 0.88 -1.96 16.12
N TYR A 62 1.39 -2.24 14.93
CA TYR A 62 2.11 -3.45 14.56
C TYR A 62 3.57 -3.13 14.27
N LYS A 63 4.46 -4.07 14.59
CA LYS A 63 5.80 -4.12 13.98
C LYS A 63 5.72 -4.77 12.60
N ILE A 64 6.56 -4.26 11.70
CA ILE A 64 6.75 -4.84 10.36
C ILE A 64 7.89 -5.85 10.46
N ASP A 65 7.56 -7.11 10.22
CA ASP A 65 8.51 -8.22 10.27
C ASP A 65 9.32 -8.31 8.98
N ALA A 66 8.62 -8.25 7.84
CA ALA A 66 9.22 -8.32 6.53
C ALA A 66 8.57 -7.34 5.55
N TYR A 67 9.37 -6.95 4.57
CA TYR A 67 8.95 -6.11 3.46
C TYR A 67 9.52 -6.67 2.17
N THR A 68 8.64 -7.00 1.23
CA THR A 68 9.00 -7.56 -0.07
C THR A 68 8.46 -6.67 -1.18
N LYS A 69 9.30 -6.41 -2.18
CA LYS A 69 8.93 -5.66 -3.39
C LYS A 69 8.95 -6.61 -4.59
N LYS A 70 7.85 -6.67 -5.34
CA LYS A 70 7.77 -7.39 -6.63
C LYS A 70 7.34 -6.42 -7.72
N GLU A 71 8.15 -6.29 -8.75
CA GLU A 71 7.88 -5.40 -9.89
C GLU A 71 7.21 -6.19 -11.03
N ASN A 72 6.64 -5.48 -12.01
CA ASN A 72 6.02 -6.06 -13.20
C ASN A 72 4.91 -7.09 -12.90
N GLN A 73 4.17 -6.90 -11.81
CA GLN A 73 2.95 -7.68 -11.56
C GLN A 73 1.85 -7.18 -12.50
N GLU A 74 0.95 -8.05 -12.93
CA GLU A 74 -0.13 -7.71 -13.86
C GLU A 74 -1.43 -8.37 -13.39
N ASP A 75 -2.50 -7.58 -13.28
CA ASP A 75 -3.81 -8.03 -12.82
C ASP A 75 -4.90 -7.18 -13.49
N GLU A 76 -5.87 -7.84 -14.12
CA GLU A 76 -7.02 -7.24 -14.82
C GLU A 76 -8.11 -6.84 -13.82
N ASP A 77 -8.30 -7.63 -12.77
CA ASP A 77 -9.39 -7.47 -11.80
C ASP A 77 -9.11 -6.35 -10.80
N VAL A 78 -7.85 -6.14 -10.44
CA VAL A 78 -7.46 -5.20 -9.38
C VAL A 78 -7.82 -3.75 -9.70
N TYR A 79 -7.65 -3.32 -10.96
CA TYR A 79 -7.91 -1.93 -11.36
C TYR A 79 -9.25 -1.76 -12.10
N GLY A 80 -9.98 -2.85 -12.39
CA GLY A 80 -11.24 -2.82 -13.12
C GLY A 80 -11.10 -2.22 -14.52
N GLU A 81 -9.92 -2.39 -15.12
CA GLU A 81 -9.65 -2.04 -16.50
C GLU A 81 -9.80 -3.35 -17.30
N ASP A 82 -10.43 -3.32 -18.47
CA ASP A 82 -10.59 -4.49 -19.36
C ASP A 82 -9.24 -4.92 -20.02
N ARG A 83 -8.12 -4.70 -19.32
CA ARG A 83 -6.74 -4.98 -19.71
C ARG A 83 -5.87 -5.13 -18.47
N GLY A 84 -4.82 -5.94 -18.58
CA GLY A 84 -3.85 -6.12 -17.51
C GLY A 84 -3.15 -4.81 -17.18
N VAL A 85 -3.28 -4.37 -15.92
CA VAL A 85 -2.54 -3.20 -15.42
C VAL A 85 -1.26 -3.68 -14.78
N LYS A 86 -0.11 -3.15 -15.22
CA LYS A 86 1.18 -3.44 -14.58
C LYS A 86 1.39 -2.60 -13.34
N PHE A 87 1.83 -3.24 -12.25
CA PHE A 87 2.08 -2.60 -10.97
C PHE A 87 3.28 -3.19 -10.22
N THR A 88 3.82 -2.38 -9.32
CA THR A 88 4.72 -2.83 -8.27
C THR A 88 3.91 -3.19 -7.02
N GLU A 89 4.10 -4.42 -6.56
CA GLU A 89 3.57 -4.94 -5.31
C GLU A 89 4.57 -4.69 -4.17
N HIS A 90 4.09 -4.08 -3.10
CA HIS A 90 4.80 -3.87 -1.85
C HIS A 90 4.08 -4.67 -0.75
N LEU A 91 4.58 -5.86 -0.45
CA LEU A 91 4.04 -6.73 0.61
C LEU A 91 4.70 -6.38 1.95
N ILE A 92 3.87 -6.05 2.93
CA ILE A 92 4.25 -5.70 4.30
C ILE A 92 3.68 -6.78 5.21
N GLU A 93 4.56 -7.65 5.70
CA GLU A 93 4.22 -8.68 6.67
C GLU A 93 4.38 -8.11 8.09
N LEU A 94 3.41 -8.39 8.95
CA LEU A 94 3.33 -7.84 10.29
C LEU A 94 3.68 -8.91 11.32
N GLU A 95 4.11 -8.46 12.50
CA GLU A 95 4.33 -9.36 13.63
C GLU A 95 3.07 -10.17 13.97
N ASP A 96 3.25 -11.46 14.24
CA ASP A 96 2.17 -12.32 14.74
C ASP A 96 1.73 -11.82 16.13
N LYS A 97 0.56 -11.19 16.19
CA LYS A 97 -0.06 -10.84 17.46
C LYS A 97 -0.91 -11.98 17.97
N LYS A 98 -0.75 -12.33 19.26
CA LYS A 98 -1.73 -13.17 19.96
C LYS A 98 -3.01 -12.37 20.12
N VAL A 99 -4.10 -12.84 19.51
CA VAL A 99 -5.37 -12.13 19.45
C VAL A 99 -6.40 -12.78 20.37
N THR A 100 -7.17 -11.97 21.10
CA THR A 100 -8.41 -12.45 21.71
C THR A 100 -9.46 -12.66 20.61
N PRO A 101 -10.39 -13.64 20.74
CA PRO A 101 -11.40 -13.91 19.72
C PRO A 101 -12.17 -12.66 19.26
N ASP A 102 -12.49 -11.77 20.20
CA ASP A 102 -13.25 -10.54 19.94
C ASP A 102 -12.47 -9.51 19.10
N GLN A 103 -11.13 -9.61 19.04
CA GLN A 103 -10.26 -8.73 18.27
C GLN A 103 -9.76 -9.39 16.97
N LEU A 104 -10.12 -10.66 16.73
CA LEU A 104 -9.64 -11.45 15.59
C LEU A 104 -9.97 -10.78 14.26
N LEU A 105 -11.22 -10.31 14.13
CA LEU A 105 -11.74 -9.65 12.92
C LEU A 105 -11.04 -8.32 12.60
N ARG A 106 -10.30 -7.75 13.55
CA ARG A 106 -9.59 -6.47 13.40
C ARG A 106 -8.07 -6.61 13.41
N THR A 107 -7.58 -7.85 13.53
CA THR A 107 -6.15 -8.12 13.46
C THR A 107 -5.73 -8.33 12.03
N ILE A 108 -4.78 -7.54 11.59
CA ILE A 108 -4.26 -7.56 10.24
C ILE A 108 -3.13 -8.59 10.16
N ALA A 109 -3.24 -9.51 9.21
CA ALA A 109 -2.19 -10.49 8.91
C ALA A 109 -1.10 -9.87 8.01
N TYR A 110 -1.51 -9.20 6.93
CA TYR A 110 -0.59 -8.46 6.08
C TYR A 110 -1.28 -7.30 5.39
N ILE A 111 -0.46 -6.37 4.91
CA ILE A 111 -0.87 -5.30 4.01
C ILE A 111 -0.08 -5.42 2.71
N LYS A 112 -0.77 -5.27 1.58
CA LYS A 112 -0.17 -5.18 0.26
C LYS A 112 -0.54 -3.83 -0.34
N LEU A 113 0.47 -3.03 -0.69
CA LEU A 113 0.28 -1.80 -1.45
C LEU A 113 0.64 -2.09 -2.92
N MET A 114 -0.30 -1.80 -3.82
CA MET A 114 -0.14 -1.99 -5.26
C MET A 114 -0.08 -0.61 -5.92
N VAL A 115 1.05 -0.31 -6.56
CA VAL A 115 1.32 0.97 -7.22
C VAL A 115 1.49 0.71 -8.71
N PRO A 116 0.59 1.24 -9.57
CA PRO A 116 0.67 1.03 -11.00
C PRO A 116 1.96 1.66 -11.54
N GLU A 117 2.61 0.97 -12.48
CA GLU A 117 3.88 1.43 -13.07
C GLU A 117 3.68 2.64 -13.97
N ASN A 118 2.50 2.73 -14.59
CA ASN A 118 2.06 3.88 -15.36
C ASN A 118 0.84 4.51 -14.71
N GLN A 119 0.82 5.84 -14.58
CA GLN A 119 -0.36 6.54 -14.08
C GLN A 119 -1.42 6.61 -15.18
N TYR A 120 -2.43 5.75 -15.12
CA TYR A 120 -3.57 5.80 -16.02
C TYR A 120 -4.54 6.92 -15.62
N ALA A 121 -5.26 7.44 -16.61
CA ALA A 121 -6.21 8.51 -16.43
C ALA A 121 -7.42 8.05 -15.59
N ALA A 122 -7.36 8.33 -14.29
CA ALA A 122 -8.50 8.84 -13.51
C ALA A 122 -9.44 7.89 -12.72
N LYS A 123 -9.08 6.65 -12.36
CA LYS A 123 -9.90 5.94 -11.33
C LYS A 123 -9.17 5.38 -10.12
N PHE A 124 -8.00 4.75 -10.27
CA PHE A 124 -7.28 4.18 -9.12
C PHE A 124 -5.77 4.40 -9.26
N ARG A 125 -5.19 5.24 -8.40
CA ARG A 125 -3.75 5.58 -8.45
C ARG A 125 -2.90 4.62 -7.64
N LYS A 126 -3.42 4.09 -6.53
CA LYS A 126 -2.78 3.10 -5.65
C LYS A 126 -3.90 2.30 -4.98
N ILE A 127 -3.64 1.03 -4.67
CA ILE A 127 -4.60 0.16 -4.00
C ILE A 127 -3.93 -0.42 -2.76
N LEU A 128 -4.63 -0.36 -1.64
CA LEU A 128 -4.22 -0.97 -0.38
C LEU A 128 -5.08 -2.21 -0.16
N HIS A 129 -4.48 -3.39 -0.25
CA HIS A 129 -5.11 -4.65 0.10
C HIS A 129 -4.74 -4.98 1.54
N VAL A 130 -5.76 -5.12 2.41
CA VAL A 130 -5.59 -5.51 3.80
C VAL A 130 -6.22 -6.88 3.99
N ARG A 131 -5.45 -7.80 4.58
CA ARG A 131 -5.97 -9.11 4.96
C ARG A 131 -6.07 -9.19 6.48
N TYR A 132 -7.29 -9.43 6.97
CA TYR A 132 -7.54 -9.72 8.37
C TYR A 132 -7.40 -11.22 8.67
N HIS A 133 -7.05 -11.57 9.91
CA HIS A 133 -7.04 -12.96 10.34
C HIS A 133 -8.46 -13.54 10.35
N GLY A 134 -8.63 -14.75 9.79
CA GLY A 134 -9.91 -15.47 9.80
C GLY A 134 -11.02 -14.89 8.92
N LEU A 135 -10.73 -13.86 8.13
CA LEU A 135 -11.69 -13.19 7.25
C LEU A 135 -11.25 -13.20 5.78
N THR A 136 -12.24 -12.98 4.90
CA THR A 136 -12.03 -12.70 3.48
C THR A 136 -11.26 -11.39 3.32
N SER A 137 -10.46 -11.30 2.26
CA SER A 137 -9.65 -10.12 1.94
C SER A 137 -10.48 -8.95 1.41
N PHE A 138 -10.07 -7.71 1.70
CA PHE A 138 -10.70 -6.50 1.16
C PHE A 138 -9.68 -5.60 0.45
N TYR A 139 -10.09 -5.03 -0.67
CA TYR A 139 -9.30 -4.03 -1.42
C TYR A 139 -9.85 -2.64 -1.12
N TYR A 140 -8.96 -1.74 -0.73
CA TYR A 140 -9.29 -0.33 -0.57
C TYR A 140 -8.62 0.50 -1.65
N SER A 141 -9.39 1.36 -2.30
CA SER A 141 -8.82 2.43 -3.11
C SER A 141 -8.14 3.43 -2.19
N VAL A 142 -6.90 3.79 -2.52
CA VAL A 142 -6.16 4.79 -1.75
C VAL A 142 -6.53 6.18 -2.26
N THR A 143 -7.03 7.03 -1.37
CA THR A 143 -7.12 8.47 -1.62
C THR A 143 -5.92 9.12 -0.93
N GLU A 144 -4.95 9.62 -1.70
CA GLU A 144 -3.86 10.44 -1.14
C GLU A 144 -4.40 11.84 -0.82
N ASN A 145 -4.08 12.34 0.38
CA ASN A 145 -4.16 13.78 0.67
C ASN A 145 -2.95 14.49 0.08
#